data_AF-A0A7C4R2U2-F1
#
_entry.id   AF-A0A7C4R2U2-F1
#
_cell.length_a   1.000
_cell.length_b   1.000
_cell.length_c   1.000
_cell.angle_alpha   90.00
_cell.angle_beta   90.00
_cell.angle_gamma   90.00
#
_symmetry.space_group_name_H-M   'P 1'
#
loop_
_entity.id
_entity.type
_entity.pdbx_description
1 polymer ?
#
loop_
_entity_poly.entity_id
_entity_poly.type
_entity_poly.pdbx_seq_one_letter_code
_entity_poly.pdbx_strand_id
1 'polypeptide(L)'
;MLWNNDITMDVPLITRIIDMKKLALLLVALMAFGVSIANATLVGPFVWSGSWQNSTIDYTVSQSGSQWTYLYSWSAGEGSGKALSHIITEVSTNFTTANIFPGTTVGYIGPDFYSDTDQGKSNPGLSPGIYGLKWNTINDPLSFSWTIVTDRAPMEGIVYAKDGVSDRVDVWAKYNVLVPDTVSVPEPTTMLLLGLGLVGITGMRKVIIRN
;
A
#
# COMPACT_ATOMS: atom_id res chain seq x y z
N MET A 1 49.57 -4.50 -62.02
CA MET A 1 48.70 -5.09 -60.98
C MET A 1 48.68 -4.11 -59.83
N LEU A 2 47.68 -3.22 -59.81
CA LEU A 2 47.59 -2.09 -58.88
C LEU A 2 46.71 -2.50 -57.68
N TRP A 3 47.20 -2.20 -56.49
CA TRP A 3 46.61 -2.50 -55.20
C TRP A 3 45.71 -1.31 -54.78
N ASN A 4 44.41 -1.54 -54.60
CA ASN A 4 43.50 -0.55 -54.01
C ASN A 4 43.45 -0.75 -52.49
N ASN A 5 43.87 0.28 -51.75
CA ASN A 5 43.66 0.41 -50.31
C ASN A 5 42.43 1.30 -50.07
N ASP A 6 41.34 0.73 -49.57
CA ASP A 6 40.21 1.51 -49.06
C ASP A 6 40.44 1.83 -47.58
N ILE A 7 40.61 3.13 -47.29
CA ILE A 7 40.68 3.70 -45.95
C ILE A 7 39.24 3.93 -45.48
N THR A 8 38.81 3.20 -44.45
CA THR A 8 37.54 3.47 -43.76
C THR A 8 37.72 4.68 -42.84
N MET A 9 36.92 5.73 -43.06
CA MET A 9 36.90 6.93 -42.22
C MET A 9 36.07 6.67 -40.95
N ASP A 10 36.70 6.84 -39.80
CA ASP A 10 36.06 6.83 -38.48
C ASP A 10 35.04 7.97 -38.34
N VAL A 11 33.83 7.64 -37.89
CA VAL A 11 32.78 8.59 -37.52
C VAL A 11 33.17 9.28 -36.18
N PRO A 12 33.16 10.62 -36.08
CA PRO A 12 33.78 11.32 -34.94
C PRO A 12 32.94 11.23 -33.65
N LEU A 13 33.65 11.07 -32.53
CA LEU A 13 33.17 10.97 -31.14
C LEU A 13 32.22 12.09 -30.65
N ILE A 14 32.05 13.19 -31.41
CA ILE A 14 31.25 14.35 -31.02
C ILE A 14 29.75 14.04 -30.93
N THR A 15 29.23 13.14 -31.76
CA THR A 15 27.81 12.75 -31.74
C THR A 15 27.44 12.00 -30.47
N ARG A 16 28.38 11.20 -29.92
CA ARG A 16 28.15 10.39 -28.70
C ARG A 16 28.01 11.20 -27.42
N ILE A 17 28.63 12.38 -27.33
CA ILE A 17 28.60 13.23 -26.12
C ILE A 17 27.27 13.99 -26.00
N ILE A 18 26.67 14.37 -27.12
CA ILE A 18 25.36 15.06 -27.15
C ILE A 18 24.25 14.10 -26.73
N ASP A 19 24.33 12.83 -27.12
CA ASP A 19 23.37 11.79 -26.74
C ASP A 19 23.47 11.41 -25.25
N MET A 20 24.68 11.36 -24.67
CA MET A 20 24.86 11.08 -23.24
C MET A 20 24.25 12.16 -22.32
N LYS A 21 24.27 13.44 -22.72
CA LYS A 21 23.64 14.52 -21.93
C LYS A 21 22.12 14.43 -21.93
N LYS A 22 21.50 14.06 -23.06
CA LYS A 22 20.06 13.81 -23.16
C LYS A 22 19.66 12.54 -22.39
N LEU A 23 20.50 11.51 -22.43
CA LEU A 23 20.31 10.29 -21.65
C LEU A 23 20.43 10.54 -20.14
N ALA A 24 21.39 11.36 -19.70
CA ALA A 24 21.51 11.77 -18.31
C ALA A 24 20.34 12.66 -17.85
N LEU A 25 19.85 13.57 -18.71
CA LEU A 25 18.69 14.40 -18.40
C LEU A 25 17.39 13.56 -18.34
N LEU A 26 17.27 12.53 -19.19
CA LEU A 26 16.17 11.57 -19.16
C LEU A 26 16.24 10.65 -17.93
N LEU A 27 17.44 10.24 -17.50
CA LEU A 27 17.64 9.50 -16.24
C LEU A 27 17.36 10.38 -15.00
N VAL A 28 17.74 11.66 -15.03
CA VAL A 28 17.43 12.61 -13.95
C VAL A 28 15.92 12.93 -13.91
N ALA A 29 15.26 12.99 -15.07
CA ALA A 29 13.80 13.12 -15.14
C ALA A 29 13.06 11.84 -14.71
N LEU A 30 13.64 10.65 -14.95
CA LEU A 30 13.08 9.38 -14.49
C LEU A 30 13.26 9.17 -12.97
N MET A 31 14.28 9.78 -12.37
CA MET A 31 14.44 9.87 -10.91
C MET A 31 13.58 10.96 -10.26
N ALA A 32 12.93 11.83 -11.04
CA ALA A 32 12.02 12.85 -10.55
C ALA A 32 10.58 12.30 -10.55
N PHE A 33 10.17 11.77 -9.39
CA PHE A 33 8.79 11.40 -9.03
C PHE A 33 8.21 10.17 -9.77
N GLY A 34 8.77 8.99 -9.46
CA GLY A 34 8.03 7.75 -9.65
C GLY A 34 6.83 7.73 -8.70
N VAL A 35 5.61 7.82 -9.24
CA VAL A 35 4.39 7.50 -8.51
C VAL A 35 4.18 6.00 -8.61
N SER A 36 4.22 5.29 -7.49
CA SER A 36 3.79 3.88 -7.43
C SER A 36 2.32 3.83 -7.06
N ILE A 37 1.57 2.87 -7.62
CA ILE A 37 0.16 2.67 -7.32
C ILE A 37 -0.12 1.18 -7.19
N ALA A 38 -0.78 0.77 -6.11
CA ALA A 38 -1.40 -0.53 -5.93
C ALA A 38 -2.91 -0.34 -5.82
N ASN A 39 -3.69 -1.21 -6.46
CA ASN A 39 -5.15 -1.18 -6.40
C ASN A 39 -5.66 -2.59 -6.11
N ALA A 40 -6.72 -2.70 -5.32
CA ALA A 40 -7.50 -3.93 -5.26
C ALA A 40 -8.97 -3.64 -4.99
N THR A 41 -9.79 -4.59 -5.45
CA THR A 41 -11.22 -4.67 -5.17
C THR A 41 -11.47 -6.00 -4.49
N LEU A 42 -12.08 -5.96 -3.31
CA LEU A 42 -12.48 -7.14 -2.57
C LEU A 42 -14.00 -7.24 -2.61
N VAL A 43 -14.47 -8.29 -3.27
CA VAL A 43 -15.88 -8.65 -3.29
C VAL A 43 -16.15 -9.49 -2.04
N GLY A 44 -16.96 -8.94 -1.13
CA GLY A 44 -17.26 -9.59 0.12
C GLY A 44 -16.19 -9.35 1.20
N PRO A 45 -16.59 -9.41 2.47
CA PRO A 45 -15.67 -9.46 3.59
C PRO A 45 -15.06 -10.86 3.78
N PHE A 46 -13.86 -10.93 4.37
CA PHE A 46 -13.26 -12.22 4.73
C PHE A 46 -13.93 -12.85 5.97
N VAL A 47 -14.49 -12.02 6.85
CA VAL A 47 -15.31 -12.44 8.00
C VAL A 47 -16.44 -11.43 8.19
N TRP A 48 -17.66 -11.90 8.46
CA TRP A 48 -18.85 -11.05 8.60
C TRP A 48 -19.91 -11.61 9.55
N SER A 49 -20.87 -10.75 9.90
CA SER A 49 -22.13 -11.11 10.53
C SER A 49 -23.30 -10.28 9.99
N GLY A 50 -24.51 -10.81 10.03
CA GLY A 50 -25.71 -10.12 9.55
C GLY A 50 -25.80 -10.03 8.02
N SER A 51 -26.32 -8.93 7.47
CA SER A 51 -26.71 -8.84 6.06
C SER A 51 -25.60 -8.36 5.10
N TRP A 52 -24.35 -8.25 5.56
CA TRP A 52 -23.22 -7.69 4.80
C TRP A 52 -22.31 -8.71 4.12
N GLN A 53 -22.78 -9.93 3.89
CA GLN A 53 -22.03 -10.95 3.14
C GLN A 53 -21.59 -10.50 1.72
N ASN A 54 -22.32 -9.56 1.11
CA ASN A 54 -22.06 -9.06 -0.25
C ASN A 54 -21.46 -7.64 -0.26
N SER A 55 -21.14 -7.08 0.91
CA SER A 55 -20.49 -5.78 1.00
C SER A 55 -19.09 -5.83 0.40
N THR A 56 -18.63 -4.73 -0.19
CA THR A 56 -17.34 -4.68 -0.88
C THR A 56 -16.46 -3.58 -0.31
N ILE A 57 -15.15 -3.74 -0.49
CA ILE A 57 -14.19 -2.66 -0.28
C ILE A 57 -13.24 -2.59 -1.47
N ASP A 58 -13.05 -1.38 -1.96
CA ASP A 58 -12.06 -1.00 -2.95
C ASP A 58 -10.98 -0.17 -2.26
N TYR A 59 -9.73 -0.35 -2.65
CA TYR A 59 -8.67 0.52 -2.20
C TYR A 59 -7.62 0.79 -3.27
N THR A 60 -7.11 2.01 -3.22
CA THR A 60 -5.95 2.46 -3.99
C THR A 60 -4.91 2.98 -3.02
N VAL A 61 -3.69 2.46 -3.12
CA VAL A 61 -2.53 2.98 -2.40
C VAL A 61 -1.59 3.59 -3.41
N SER A 62 -1.22 4.84 -3.22
CA SER A 62 -0.25 5.53 -4.06
C SER A 62 0.87 6.16 -3.25
N GLN A 63 2.05 6.25 -3.85
CA GLN A 63 3.19 6.92 -3.25
C GLN A 63 3.64 8.09 -4.12
N SER A 64 3.91 9.25 -3.50
CA SER A 64 4.60 10.36 -4.14
C SER A 64 5.70 10.86 -3.23
N GLY A 65 6.96 10.69 -3.66
CA GLY A 65 8.12 10.91 -2.79
C GLY A 65 8.07 10.00 -1.56
N SER A 66 8.13 10.58 -0.36
CA SER A 66 8.03 9.84 0.91
C SER A 66 6.60 9.73 1.44
N GLN A 67 5.60 10.29 0.75
CA GLN A 67 4.22 10.32 1.21
C GLN A 67 3.42 9.19 0.55
N TRP A 68 2.66 8.48 1.38
CA TRP A 68 1.70 7.46 0.99
C TRP A 68 0.28 8.00 1.13
N THR A 69 -0.56 7.69 0.15
CA THR A 69 -1.99 8.01 0.13
C THR A 69 -2.78 6.73 -0.04
N TYR A 70 -3.63 6.42 0.94
CA TYR A 70 -4.56 5.30 0.93
C TYR A 70 -5.95 5.87 0.72
N LEU A 71 -6.59 5.51 -0.39
CA LEU A 71 -7.98 5.83 -0.69
C LEU A 71 -8.79 4.55 -0.59
N TYR A 72 -9.75 4.51 0.32
CA TYR A 72 -10.67 3.39 0.49
C TYR A 72 -12.07 3.79 0.04
N SER A 73 -12.82 2.82 -0.46
CA SER A 73 -14.23 2.96 -0.77
C SER A 73 -14.96 1.68 -0.37
N TRP A 74 -15.87 1.80 0.60
CA TRP A 74 -16.73 0.72 1.06
C TRP A 74 -18.13 0.85 0.46
N SER A 75 -18.78 -0.29 0.20
CA SER A 75 -20.18 -0.37 -0.21
C SER A 75 -20.89 -1.49 0.54
N ALA A 76 -22.12 -1.23 0.99
CA ALA A 76 -22.95 -2.22 1.65
C ALA A 76 -23.31 -3.40 0.73
N GLY A 77 -23.19 -3.22 -0.58
CA GLY A 77 -23.65 -4.19 -1.59
C GLY A 77 -25.16 -4.13 -1.78
N GLU A 78 -25.61 -4.57 -2.96
CA GLU A 78 -27.04 -4.61 -3.28
C GLU A 78 -27.79 -5.55 -2.33
N GLY A 79 -28.99 -5.14 -1.92
CA GLY A 79 -29.86 -5.95 -1.07
C GLY A 79 -29.44 -6.09 0.40
N SER A 80 -28.40 -5.38 0.85
CA SER A 80 -27.93 -5.42 2.24
C SER A 80 -28.96 -4.96 3.28
N GLY A 81 -29.80 -3.98 2.93
CA GLY A 81 -30.83 -3.43 3.82
C GLY A 81 -30.30 -2.80 5.12
N LYS A 82 -28.98 -2.54 5.19
CA LYS A 82 -28.24 -2.09 6.37
C LYS A 82 -27.14 -1.13 5.97
N ALA A 83 -26.93 -0.09 6.77
CA ALA A 83 -26.17 1.08 6.37
C ALA A 83 -24.98 1.34 7.31
N LEU A 84 -23.96 2.05 6.86
CA LEU A 84 -22.73 2.15 7.64
C LEU A 84 -22.90 3.10 8.82
N SER A 85 -22.62 2.66 10.04
CA SER A 85 -22.57 3.50 11.25
C SER A 85 -21.16 4.00 11.53
N HIS A 86 -20.15 3.13 11.43
CA HIS A 86 -18.76 3.52 11.51
C HIS A 86 -17.83 2.54 10.83
N ILE A 87 -16.63 3.02 10.50
CA ILE A 87 -15.52 2.23 9.96
C ILE A 87 -14.26 2.47 10.80
N ILE A 88 -13.45 1.42 10.97
CA ILE A 88 -12.17 1.47 11.67
C ILE A 88 -11.12 0.90 10.73
N THR A 89 -10.11 1.69 10.39
CA THR A 89 -8.97 1.25 9.60
C THR A 89 -7.80 1.00 10.53
N GLU A 90 -7.28 -0.22 10.50
CA GLU A 90 -6.07 -0.56 11.24
C GLU A 90 -4.90 0.33 10.81
N VAL A 91 -4.09 0.72 11.78
CA VAL A 91 -2.78 1.32 11.58
C VAL A 91 -1.82 0.67 12.57
N SER A 92 -0.53 0.81 12.34
CA SER A 92 0.46 0.29 13.30
C SER A 92 0.29 0.86 14.71
N THR A 93 0.65 0.08 15.73
CA THR A 93 0.50 0.45 17.16
C THR A 93 1.30 1.67 17.60
N ASN A 94 2.36 2.03 16.88
CA ASN A 94 3.12 3.27 17.14
C ASN A 94 2.68 4.45 16.26
N PHE A 95 1.62 4.28 15.47
CA PHE A 95 1.09 5.32 14.61
C PHE A 95 0.50 6.42 15.49
N THR A 96 0.91 7.66 15.25
CA THR A 96 0.47 8.81 16.03
C THR A 96 -0.17 9.86 15.13
N THR A 97 -0.76 10.89 15.73
CA THR A 97 -1.29 12.03 14.98
C THR A 97 -0.23 12.75 14.15
N ALA A 98 1.06 12.66 14.51
CA ALA A 98 2.15 13.21 13.72
C ALA A 98 2.35 12.50 12.37
N ASN A 99 1.86 11.26 12.24
CA ASN A 99 1.89 10.49 10.98
C ASN A 99 0.69 10.79 10.08
N ILE A 100 -0.22 11.68 10.49
CA ILE A 100 -1.42 12.03 9.74
C ILE A 100 -1.17 13.36 9.03
N PHE A 101 -1.14 13.32 7.71
CA PHE A 101 -0.83 14.48 6.88
C PHE A 101 -2.09 15.10 6.26
N PRO A 102 -2.00 16.36 5.80
CA PRO A 102 -3.07 17.01 5.03
C PRO A 102 -3.51 16.15 3.84
N GLY A 103 -4.82 16.11 3.58
CA GLY A 103 -5.44 15.23 2.60
C GLY A 103 -6.08 13.98 3.20
N THR A 104 -5.78 13.65 4.46
CA THR A 104 -6.55 12.67 5.25
C THR A 104 -7.98 13.16 5.45
N THR A 105 -8.96 12.27 5.31
CA THR A 105 -10.37 12.59 5.56
C THR A 105 -10.58 13.02 7.01
N VAL A 106 -11.11 14.24 7.19
CA VAL A 106 -11.38 14.84 8.51
C VAL A 106 -12.49 14.10 9.27
N GLY A 107 -12.55 14.32 10.59
CA GLY A 107 -13.57 13.70 11.47
C GLY A 107 -13.20 12.32 12.02
N TYR A 108 -11.94 11.90 11.87
CA TYR A 108 -11.45 10.68 12.49
C TYR A 108 -11.34 10.79 14.01
N ILE A 109 -11.42 9.65 14.69
CA ILE A 109 -11.18 9.45 16.11
C ILE A 109 -10.01 8.49 16.26
N GLY A 110 -9.07 8.79 17.16
CA GLY A 110 -7.81 8.05 17.35
C GLY A 110 -6.59 8.78 16.77
N PRO A 111 -5.44 8.10 16.61
CA PRO A 111 -5.23 6.65 16.73
C PRO A 111 -5.51 6.11 18.13
N ASP A 112 -6.21 4.98 18.23
CA ASP A 112 -6.51 4.32 19.52
C ASP A 112 -6.74 2.81 19.33
N PHE A 113 -6.80 2.05 20.41
CA PHE A 113 -7.17 0.64 20.40
C PHE A 113 -8.69 0.45 20.43
N TYR A 114 -9.19 -0.38 19.53
CA TYR A 114 -10.60 -0.72 19.39
C TYR A 114 -10.79 -2.23 19.46
N SER A 115 -11.67 -2.68 20.34
CA SER A 115 -12.02 -4.09 20.47
C SER A 115 -13.53 -4.28 20.66
N ASP A 116 -13.97 -5.53 20.67
CA ASP A 116 -15.33 -5.95 21.01
C ASP A 116 -15.67 -5.82 22.50
N THR A 117 -14.67 -5.62 23.36
CA THR A 117 -14.83 -5.45 24.81
C THR A 117 -14.70 -4.01 25.28
N ASP A 118 -14.09 -3.13 24.49
CA ASP A 118 -13.85 -1.73 24.83
C ASP A 118 -14.98 -0.79 24.37
N GLN A 119 -14.93 0.47 24.83
CA GLN A 119 -15.82 1.56 24.38
C GLN A 119 -17.32 1.23 24.46
N GLY A 120 -17.74 0.56 25.54
CA GLY A 120 -19.13 0.18 25.72
C GLY A 120 -19.59 -0.97 24.81
N LYS A 121 -18.65 -1.76 24.26
CA LYS A 121 -18.91 -2.93 23.40
C LYS A 121 -19.57 -2.56 22.06
N SER A 122 -19.21 -1.40 21.50
CA SER A 122 -19.80 -0.93 20.24
C SER A 122 -19.24 -1.58 18.97
N ASN A 123 -18.26 -2.48 19.08
CA ASN A 123 -17.53 -3.09 17.95
C ASN A 123 -17.62 -4.63 17.98
N PRO A 124 -18.83 -5.21 17.92
CA PRO A 124 -19.00 -6.67 17.96
C PRO A 124 -18.19 -7.37 16.87
N GLY A 125 -17.55 -8.52 17.19
CA GLY A 125 -16.76 -9.28 16.22
C GLY A 125 -15.34 -8.76 15.94
N LEU A 126 -14.95 -7.66 16.59
CA LEU A 126 -13.59 -7.12 16.56
C LEU A 126 -12.70 -7.75 17.65
N SER A 127 -12.55 -9.08 17.56
CA SER A 127 -11.60 -9.87 18.35
C SER A 127 -10.60 -10.61 17.45
N PRO A 128 -9.29 -10.55 17.72
CA PRO A 128 -8.66 -9.59 18.63
C PRO A 128 -8.93 -8.14 18.17
N GLY A 129 -8.81 -7.18 19.08
CA GLY A 129 -8.94 -5.76 18.75
C GLY A 129 -7.82 -5.27 17.85
N ILE A 130 -7.98 -4.07 17.28
CA ILE A 130 -7.01 -3.41 16.41
C ILE A 130 -6.67 -2.01 16.91
N TYR A 131 -5.46 -1.55 16.63
CA TYR A 131 -5.09 -0.15 16.79
C TYR A 131 -5.39 0.58 15.49
N GLY A 132 -6.14 1.69 15.52
CA GLY A 132 -6.78 2.19 14.31
C GLY A 132 -7.22 3.65 14.34
N LEU A 133 -7.69 4.11 13.19
CA LEU A 133 -8.45 5.35 13.02
C LEU A 133 -9.92 5.00 12.77
N LYS A 134 -10.83 5.69 13.45
CA LYS A 134 -12.28 5.47 13.34
C LYS A 134 -12.98 6.67 12.72
N TRP A 135 -13.88 6.43 11.77
CA TRP A 135 -14.82 7.44 11.28
C TRP A 135 -16.25 7.00 11.60
N ASN A 136 -16.97 7.85 12.32
CA ASN A 136 -18.42 7.74 12.40
C ASN A 136 -19.02 8.39 11.15
N THR A 137 -19.99 7.73 10.54
CA THR A 137 -20.70 8.28 9.39
C THR A 137 -21.84 9.19 9.84
N ILE A 138 -22.37 9.97 8.91
CA ILE A 138 -23.55 10.81 9.10
C ILE A 138 -24.64 10.30 8.17
N ASN A 139 -25.87 10.18 8.68
CA ASN A 139 -27.06 9.71 7.96
C ASN A 139 -27.00 8.26 7.46
N ASP A 140 -26.16 7.42 8.08
CA ASP A 140 -26.00 5.99 7.78
C ASP A 140 -26.00 5.70 6.26
N PRO A 141 -24.89 5.97 5.54
CA PRO A 141 -24.83 5.82 4.10
C PRO A 141 -24.62 4.35 3.68
N LEU A 142 -25.03 4.02 2.45
CA LEU A 142 -24.78 2.71 1.84
C LEU A 142 -23.39 2.59 1.19
N SER A 143 -22.68 3.70 1.07
CA SER A 143 -21.29 3.74 0.61
C SER A 143 -20.52 4.81 1.38
N PHE A 144 -19.23 4.58 1.57
CA PHE A 144 -18.37 5.52 2.30
C PHE A 144 -16.95 5.45 1.77
N SER A 145 -16.37 6.60 1.49
CA SER A 145 -14.98 6.71 1.05
C SER A 145 -14.20 7.59 2.00
N TRP A 146 -12.97 7.17 2.31
CA TRP A 146 -12.08 7.91 3.18
C TRP A 146 -10.63 7.74 2.73
N THR A 147 -9.83 8.73 3.08
CA THR A 147 -8.43 8.84 2.69
C THR A 147 -7.57 8.90 3.94
N ILE A 148 -6.43 8.21 3.93
CA ILE A 148 -5.34 8.38 4.89
C ILE A 148 -4.09 8.81 4.12
N VAL A 149 -3.51 9.94 4.51
CA VAL A 149 -2.25 10.45 3.97
C VAL A 149 -1.20 10.41 5.07
N THR A 150 -0.06 9.79 4.81
CA THR A 150 0.91 9.43 5.85
C THR A 150 2.32 9.22 5.31
N ASP A 151 3.31 9.12 6.21
CA ASP A 151 4.68 8.68 5.94
C ASP A 151 4.84 7.15 6.04
N ARG A 152 3.77 6.43 6.35
CA ARG A 152 3.77 4.99 6.58
C ARG A 152 3.52 4.20 5.29
N ALA A 153 4.47 3.31 4.98
CA ALA A 153 4.38 2.39 3.85
C ALA A 153 3.30 1.31 4.07
N PRO A 154 2.86 0.59 3.02
CA PRO A 154 1.71 -0.30 3.13
C PRO A 154 2.07 -1.64 3.79
N MET A 155 1.21 -2.15 4.66
CA MET A 155 1.16 -3.54 5.14
C MET A 155 -0.20 -4.16 4.91
N GLU A 156 -0.24 -5.48 4.92
CA GLU A 156 -1.50 -6.21 5.11
C GLU A 156 -2.06 -5.90 6.50
N GLY A 157 -3.33 -5.51 6.56
CA GLY A 157 -4.07 -5.31 7.80
C GLY A 157 -5.57 -5.34 7.53
N ILE A 158 -6.36 -4.84 8.47
CA ILE A 158 -7.82 -4.91 8.36
C ILE A 158 -8.52 -3.56 8.34
N VAL A 159 -9.64 -3.54 7.64
CA VAL A 159 -10.72 -2.56 7.84
C VAL A 159 -11.91 -3.28 8.45
N TYR A 160 -12.47 -2.69 9.51
CA TYR A 160 -13.68 -3.15 10.19
C TYR A 160 -14.82 -2.17 9.94
N ALA A 161 -15.95 -2.64 9.43
CA ALA A 161 -17.16 -1.88 9.20
C ALA A 161 -18.29 -2.37 10.12
N LYS A 162 -19.15 -1.46 10.58
CA LYS A 162 -20.27 -1.78 11.48
C LYS A 162 -21.54 -0.98 11.16
N ASP A 163 -22.69 -1.64 11.30
CA ASP A 163 -24.04 -1.04 11.42
C ASP A 163 -24.65 -1.43 12.78
N GLY A 164 -25.90 -1.08 13.07
CA GLY A 164 -26.68 -1.63 14.15
C GLY A 164 -27.02 -3.11 13.97
N VAL A 165 -28.30 -3.43 14.11
CA VAL A 165 -28.76 -4.81 14.28
C VAL A 165 -29.71 -5.18 13.12
N SER A 166 -29.52 -6.35 12.52
CA SER A 166 -30.48 -7.01 11.61
C SER A 166 -30.94 -8.31 12.25
N ASP A 167 -32.24 -8.54 12.35
CA ASP A 167 -32.77 -9.82 12.83
C ASP A 167 -32.18 -10.28 14.18
N ARG A 168 -31.94 -9.32 15.08
CA ARG A 168 -31.31 -9.49 16.40
C ARG A 168 -29.82 -9.90 16.36
N VAL A 169 -29.17 -9.79 15.22
CA VAL A 169 -27.74 -10.02 15.02
C VAL A 169 -27.07 -8.70 14.67
N ASP A 170 -25.96 -8.39 15.35
CA ASP A 170 -25.13 -7.23 15.00
C ASP A 170 -24.58 -7.38 13.59
N VAL A 171 -24.64 -6.29 12.81
CA VAL A 171 -24.14 -6.29 11.44
C VAL A 171 -22.76 -5.65 11.40
N TRP A 172 -21.78 -6.45 11.00
CA TRP A 172 -20.39 -6.03 10.92
C TRP A 172 -19.62 -6.88 9.91
N ALA A 173 -18.50 -6.34 9.44
CA ALA A 173 -17.68 -6.98 8.42
C ALA A 173 -16.21 -6.59 8.58
N LYS A 174 -15.30 -7.53 8.26
CA LYS A 174 -13.85 -7.31 8.22
C LYS A 174 -13.30 -7.60 6.82
N TYR A 175 -12.38 -6.77 6.37
CA TYR A 175 -11.73 -6.88 5.06
C TYR A 175 -10.21 -6.84 5.25
N ASN A 176 -9.47 -7.69 4.52
CA ASN A 176 -8.01 -7.64 4.50
C ASN A 176 -7.58 -6.67 3.40
N VAL A 177 -6.97 -5.55 3.76
CA VAL A 177 -6.56 -4.51 2.82
C VAL A 177 -5.15 -4.04 3.13
N LEU A 178 -4.57 -3.26 2.21
CA LEU A 178 -3.35 -2.54 2.53
C LEU A 178 -3.66 -1.36 3.47
N VAL A 179 -2.92 -1.27 4.57
CA VAL A 179 -3.03 -0.24 5.61
C VAL A 179 -1.66 0.37 5.95
N PRO A 180 -1.61 1.55 6.62
CA PRO A 180 -0.36 2.17 7.06
C PRO A 180 0.48 1.35 8.08
N ASP A 181 1.72 1.03 7.72
CA ASP A 181 2.71 0.22 8.49
C ASP A 181 3.89 1.02 9.10
N THR A 182 4.66 0.32 9.94
CA THR A 182 5.91 0.67 10.60
C THR A 182 7.16 -0.01 10.09
N VAL A 183 7.11 -1.12 9.36
CA VAL A 183 8.38 -1.61 8.80
C VAL A 183 8.69 -0.83 7.53
N SER A 184 9.57 0.16 7.66
CA SER A 184 10.62 0.28 6.65
C SER A 184 11.16 -1.13 6.52
N VAL A 185 10.75 -1.85 5.47
CA VAL A 185 11.17 -3.23 5.23
C VAL A 185 12.67 -3.23 5.47
N PRO A 186 13.18 -3.88 6.54
CA PRO A 186 14.61 -4.06 6.66
C PRO A 186 14.95 -4.76 5.37
N GLU A 187 15.80 -4.14 4.53
CA GLU A 187 16.22 -4.73 3.26
C GLU A 187 16.42 -6.21 3.54
N PRO A 188 15.58 -7.09 2.98
CA PRO A 188 15.57 -8.46 3.46
C PRO A 188 17.00 -8.93 3.35
N THR A 189 17.51 -9.68 4.33
CA THR A 189 18.90 -10.16 4.31
C THR A 189 19.24 -10.92 3.01
N THR A 190 18.23 -11.22 2.18
CA THR A 190 18.34 -11.55 0.76
C THR A 190 19.06 -10.53 -0.13
N MET A 191 19.02 -9.21 0.12
CA MET A 191 19.83 -8.21 -0.62
C MET A 191 21.31 -8.30 -0.24
N LEU A 192 21.62 -8.49 1.05
CA LEU A 192 22.97 -8.79 1.50
C LEU A 192 23.45 -10.14 0.94
N LEU A 193 22.59 -11.15 0.91
CA LEU A 193 22.90 -12.47 0.34
C LEU A 193 23.01 -12.44 -1.19
N LEU A 194 22.24 -11.61 -1.89
CA LEU A 194 22.36 -11.36 -3.32
C LEU A 194 23.68 -10.64 -3.63
N GLY A 195 24.05 -9.64 -2.81
CA GLY A 195 25.32 -8.93 -2.89
C GLY A 195 26.53 -9.86 -2.65
N LEU A 196 26.49 -10.68 -1.60
CA LEU A 196 27.53 -11.67 -1.31
C LEU A 196 27.55 -12.81 -2.34
N GLY A 197 26.39 -13.24 -2.84
CA GLY A 197 26.24 -14.29 -3.85
C GLY A 197 26.86 -13.91 -5.19
N LEU A 198 26.70 -12.66 -5.64
CA LEU A 198 27.33 -12.16 -6.87
C LEU A 198 28.87 -12.03 -6.74
N VAL A 199 29.38 -11.71 -5.55
CA VAL A 199 30.83 -11.70 -5.26
C VAL A 199 31.40 -13.13 -5.21
N GLY A 200 30.65 -14.10 -4.67
CA GLY A 200 31.04 -15.51 -4.66
C GLY A 200 31.14 -16.13 -6.06
N ILE A 201 30.23 -15.77 -6.97
CA ILE A 201 30.24 -16.26 -8.36
C ILE A 201 31.40 -15.65 -9.18
N THR A 202 31.76 -14.39 -8.93
CA THR A 202 32.94 -13.76 -9.59
C THR A 202 34.27 -14.26 -9.04
N GLY A 203 34.33 -14.72 -7.78
CA GLY A 203 35.51 -15.31 -7.16
C GLY A 203 35.87 -16.73 -7.63
N MET A 204 34.90 -17.51 -8.11
CA MET A 204 35.12 -18.91 -8.53
C MET A 204 35.72 -19.09 -9.94
N ARG A 205 36.09 -18.01 -10.64
CA ARG A 205 36.68 -18.08 -12.01
C ARG A 205 38.21 -18.14 -12.04
N LYS A 206 38.88 -18.56 -10.96
CA LYS A 206 40.30 -18.94 -11.00
C LYS A 206 40.55 -20.12 -10.07
N VAL A 207 40.60 -21.32 -10.65
CA VAL A 207 41.55 -22.43 -10.36
C VAL A 207 40.93 -23.69 -10.98
N ILE A 208 41.09 -23.87 -12.30
CA ILE A 208 41.34 -25.17 -12.92
C ILE A 208 42.17 -24.90 -14.18
N ILE A 209 43.50 -24.78 -14.04
CA ILE A 209 44.46 -25.22 -15.06
C ILE A 209 45.68 -25.80 -14.32
N ARG A 210 46.14 -26.97 -14.82
CA ARG A 210 47.37 -27.75 -14.51
C ARG A 210 47.18 -28.80 -13.41
N ASN A 211 47.40 -30.09 -13.61
CA ASN A 211 48.32 -30.80 -14.53
C ASN A 211 47.63 -31.80 -15.46
#